data_AF-A0A455UFI8-F1
#
_entry.id   AF-A0A455UFI8-F1
#
_cell.length_a   1.000
_cell.length_b   1.000
_cell.length_c   1.000
_cell.angle_alpha   90.00
_cell.angle_beta   90.00
_cell.angle_gamma   90.00
#
_symmetry.space_group_name_H-M   'P 1'
#
loop_
_entity.id
_entity.type
_entity.pdbx_description
1 polymer ?
#
loop_
_entity_poly.entity_id
_entity_poly.type
_entity_poly.pdbx_seq_one_letter_code
_entity_poly.pdbx_strand_id
1 'polypeptide(L)'
;MAALLFIGFGVKAGVIGVHVWLPLAHPVAPAPASAVLSGVMIKAGLLGWISVLPLGHEDISDTLVQFGNFMLVAGLVAALPQRCMAFFSAIPKLF
;
A
#
# COMPACT_ATOMS: atom_id res chain seq x y z
N MET A 1 -16.78 -9.27 13.46
CA MET A 1 -15.57 -8.59 13.98
C MET A 1 -14.47 -8.52 12.92
N ALA A 2 -13.99 -9.66 12.38
CA ALA A 2 -12.90 -9.70 11.40
C ALA A 2 -13.15 -8.85 10.14
N ALA A 3 -14.37 -8.84 9.60
CA ALA A 3 -14.71 -8.02 8.42
C ALA A 3 -14.58 -6.50 8.69
N LEU A 4 -14.97 -6.02 9.87
CA LEU A 4 -14.85 -4.61 10.25
C LEU A 4 -13.38 -4.20 10.41
N LEU A 5 -12.56 -5.09 10.99
CA LEU A 5 -11.12 -4.89 11.11
C LEU A 5 -10.43 -4.92 9.75
N PHE A 6 -10.82 -5.85 8.88
CA PHE A 6 -10.32 -5.94 7.52
C PHE A 6 -10.59 -4.64 6.75
N ILE A 7 -11.83 -4.13 6.80
CA ILE A 7 -12.23 -2.88 6.15
C ILE A 7 -11.51 -1.67 6.78
N GLY A 8 -11.49 -1.56 8.12
CA GLY A 8 -10.88 -0.42 8.82
C GLY A 8 -9.38 -0.28 8.56
N PHE A 9 -8.62 -1.38 8.65
CA PHE A 9 -7.20 -1.38 8.30
C PHE A 9 -6.98 -1.30 6.77
N GLY A 10 -7.91 -1.80 5.96
CA GLY A 10 -7.86 -1.69 4.50
C GLY A 10 -7.99 -0.27 3.98
N VAL A 11 -8.80 0.57 4.63
CA VAL A 11 -8.84 2.02 4.36
C VAL A 11 -7.46 2.62 4.60
N LYS A 12 -6.81 2.28 5.72
CA LYS A 12 -5.49 2.81 6.10
C LYS A 12 -4.34 2.30 5.21
N ALA A 13 -4.44 1.05 4.73
CA ALA A 13 -3.48 0.46 3.80
C ALA A 13 -3.66 0.93 2.35
N GLY A 14 -4.75 1.65 2.04
CA GLY A 14 -5.01 2.15 0.69
C GLY A 14 -5.42 1.05 -0.29
N VAL A 15 -6.31 0.15 0.14
CA VAL A 15 -6.83 -0.92 -0.73
C VAL A 15 -7.56 -0.34 -1.95
N ILE A 16 -7.52 -1.07 -3.06
CA ILE A 16 -8.24 -0.75 -4.29
C ILE A 16 -9.72 -0.47 -3.98
N GLY A 17 -10.22 0.68 -4.44
CA GLY A 17 -11.57 1.19 -4.11
C GLY A 17 -11.63 2.20 -2.97
N VAL A 18 -10.81 2.06 -1.91
CA VAL A 18 -10.79 2.99 -0.75
C VAL A 18 -9.56 3.89 -0.70
N HIS A 19 -8.63 3.77 -1.65
CA HIS A 19 -7.39 4.56 -1.73
C HIS A 19 -7.58 6.04 -2.09
N VAL A 20 -8.80 6.52 -2.32
CA VAL A 20 -9.09 7.89 -2.77
C VAL A 20 -8.60 8.96 -1.80
N TRP A 21 -8.51 8.66 -0.49
CA TRP A 21 -7.96 9.60 0.48
C TRP A 21 -6.45 9.87 0.27
N LEU A 22 -5.72 8.94 -0.36
CA LEU A 22 -4.27 9.01 -0.50
C LEU A 22 -3.85 10.08 -1.54
N PRO A 23 -4.42 10.16 -2.77
CA PRO A 23 -4.14 11.26 -3.70
C PRO A 23 -4.57 12.63 -3.20
N LEU A 24 -5.65 12.72 -2.41
CA LEU A 24 -6.14 14.00 -1.89
C LEU A 24 -5.31 14.52 -0.70
N ALA A 25 -4.60 13.65 0.02
CA ALA A 25 -3.77 14.07 1.15
C ALA A 25 -2.43 14.70 0.73
N HIS A 26 -1.86 14.28 -0.40
CA HIS A 26 -0.56 14.74 -0.88
C HIS A 26 -0.46 16.25 -1.23
N PRO A 27 -1.48 16.90 -1.84
CA PRO A 27 -1.43 18.33 -2.17
C PRO A 27 -1.55 19.27 -0.96
N VAL A 28 -2.12 18.78 0.15
CA VAL A 28 -2.46 19.60 1.33
C VAL A 28 -1.44 19.43 2.46
N ALA A 29 -0.74 18.29 2.50
CA ALA A 29 0.18 17.96 3.57
C ALA A 29 1.58 18.60 3.38
N PRO A 30 2.16 19.23 4.43
CA PRO A 30 3.56 19.67 4.42
C PRO A 30 4.52 18.52 4.06
N ALA A 31 5.65 18.83 3.42
CA ALA A 31 6.66 17.84 3.01
C ALA A 31 7.01 16.75 4.06
N PRO A 32 7.25 17.08 5.35
CA PRO A 32 7.53 16.05 6.36
C PRO A 32 6.33 15.14 6.65
N ALA A 33 5.10 15.67 6.61
CA ALA A 33 3.90 14.89 6.84
C ALA A 33 3.63 13.91 5.68
N SER A 34 3.86 14.33 4.43
CA SER A 34 3.76 13.45 3.26
C SER A 34 4.72 12.27 3.30
N ALA A 35 5.95 12.46 3.79
CA ALA A 35 6.92 11.39 3.97
C ALA A 35 6.46 10.35 5.01
N VAL A 36 5.92 10.80 6.14
CA VAL A 36 5.39 9.92 7.20
C VAL A 36 4.15 9.16 6.72
N LEU A 37 3.26 9.82 5.98
CA LEU A 37 2.04 9.22 5.42
C LEU A 37 2.37 8.04 4.49
N SER A 38 3.35 8.22 3.61
CA SER A 38 3.78 7.20 2.64
C SER A 38 4.49 6.03 3.32
N GLY A 39 5.37 6.29 4.29
CA GLY A 39 6.19 5.26 4.92
C GLY A 39 5.51 4.52 6.08
N VAL A 40 4.91 5.27 7.02
CA VAL A 40 4.45 4.73 8.31
C VAL A 40 2.98 4.34 8.27
N MET A 41 2.12 5.14 7.64
CA MET A 41 0.68 4.90 7.67
C MET A 41 0.29 3.59 6.98
N ILE A 42 0.80 3.36 5.77
CA ILE A 42 0.52 2.15 4.99
C ILE A 42 1.09 0.92 5.70
N LYS A 43 2.33 0.99 6.22
CA LYS A 43 2.93 -0.11 7.00
C LYS A 43 2.16 -0.41 8.27
N ALA A 44 1.67 0.60 8.99
CA ALA A 44 0.86 0.40 10.18
C ALA A 44 -0.49 -0.27 9.86
N GLY A 45 -1.11 0.05 8.72
CA GLY A 45 -2.32 -0.63 8.24
C GLY A 45 -2.06 -2.10 7.95
N LEU A 46 -0.97 -2.41 7.26
CA LEU A 46 -0.57 -3.79 6.93
C LEU A 46 -0.20 -4.61 8.17
N LEU A 47 0.52 -4.01 9.12
CA LEU A 47 0.83 -4.62 10.42
C LEU A 47 -0.45 -4.89 11.23
N GLY A 48 -1.43 -3.99 11.17
CA GLY A 48 -2.73 -4.18 11.80
C GLY A 48 -3.48 -5.39 11.25
N TRP A 49 -3.42 -5.61 9.93
CA TRP A 49 -3.95 -6.83 9.33
C TRP A 49 -3.23 -8.09 9.82
N ILE A 50 -1.90 -8.12 9.76
CA ILE A 50 -1.12 -9.30 10.19
C ILE A 50 -1.32 -9.61 11.68
N SER A 51 -1.44 -8.58 12.52
CA SER A 51 -1.52 -8.75 13.97
C SER A 51 -2.91 -9.12 14.48
N VAL A 52 -3.96 -8.69 13.77
CA VAL A 52 -5.36 -8.82 14.26
C VAL A 52 -6.16 -9.85 13.46
N LEU A 53 -5.83 -10.06 12.19
CA LEU A 53 -6.45 -11.12 11.39
C LEU A 53 -5.64 -12.41 11.58
N PRO A 54 -6.28 -13.57 11.76
CA PRO A 54 -5.61 -14.87 11.87
C PRO A 54 -5.10 -15.35 10.50
N LEU A 55 -4.32 -14.52 9.79
CA LEU A 55 -3.74 -14.77 8.46
C LEU A 55 -2.59 -15.79 8.47
N GLY A 56 -2.47 -16.59 9.54
CA GLY A 56 -1.45 -17.62 9.70
C GLY A 56 -1.98 -18.91 10.31
N HIS A 57 -3.31 -19.07 10.40
CA HIS A 57 -3.93 -20.33 10.79
C HIS A 57 -4.19 -21.18 9.54
N GLU A 58 -4.16 -22.51 9.69
CA GLU A 58 -4.05 -23.51 8.61
C GLU A 58 -5.23 -23.53 7.59
N ASP A 59 -6.21 -22.62 7.74
CA ASP A 59 -7.43 -22.49 6.94
C ASP A 59 -7.39 -21.33 5.92
N ILE A 60 -6.22 -20.86 5.48
CA ILE A 60 -6.16 -19.88 4.40
C ILE A 60 -6.40 -20.63 3.09
N SER A 61 -7.46 -20.27 2.36
CA SER A 61 -7.74 -20.90 1.07
C SER A 61 -6.58 -20.69 0.10
N ASP A 62 -6.16 -21.75 -0.58
CA ASP A 62 -5.11 -21.70 -1.62
C ASP A 62 -5.39 -20.61 -2.66
N THR A 63 -6.66 -20.35 -2.94
CA THR A 63 -7.12 -19.27 -3.83
C THR A 63 -6.70 -17.89 -3.33
N LEU A 64 -6.79 -17.62 -2.01
CA LEU A 64 -6.39 -16.34 -1.44
C LEU A 64 -4.87 -16.16 -1.47
N VAL A 65 -4.11 -17.24 -1.24
CA VAL A 65 -2.64 -17.24 -1.35
C VAL A 65 -2.21 -16.97 -2.78
N GLN A 66 -2.83 -17.63 -3.76
CA GLN A 66 -2.54 -17.43 -5.18
C GLN A 66 -2.90 -16.00 -5.63
N PHE A 67 -4.02 -15.45 -5.15
CA PHE A 67 -4.39 -14.06 -5.38
C PHE A 67 -3.38 -13.07 -4.76
N GLY A 68 -2.94 -13.34 -3.53
CA GLY A 68 -1.90 -12.55 -2.86
C GLY A 68 -0.57 -12.57 -3.63
N ASN A 69 -0.15 -13.74 -4.11
CA ASN A 69 1.05 -13.89 -4.93
C ASN A 69 0.92 -13.13 -6.27
N PHE A 70 -0.26 -13.20 -6.90
CA PHE A 70 -0.54 -12.44 -8.12
C PHE A 70 -0.46 -10.92 -7.87
N MET A 71 -1.08 -10.42 -6.80
CA MET A 71 -1.01 -9.01 -6.39
C MET A 71 0.43 -8.57 -6.09
N LEU A 72 1.23 -9.44 -5.47
CA LEU A 72 2.64 -9.19 -5.19
C LEU A 72 3.45 -9.05 -6.50
N VAL A 73 3.30 -9.99 -7.43
CA VAL A 73 3.98 -9.94 -8.73
C VAL A 73 3.52 -8.73 -9.54
N ALA A 74 2.22 -8.46 -9.60
CA ALA A 74 1.68 -7.28 -10.28
C ALA A 74 2.22 -5.97 -9.69
N GLY A 75 2.29 -5.89 -8.35
CA GLY A 75 2.88 -4.74 -7.65
C GLY A 75 4.38 -4.57 -7.93
N LEU A 76 5.14 -5.66 -7.97
CA LEU A 76 6.56 -5.63 -8.30
C LEU A 76 6.78 -5.13 -9.74
N VAL A 77 5.99 -5.64 -10.68
CA VAL A 77 6.03 -5.23 -12.10
C VAL A 77 5.64 -3.77 -12.26
N ALA A 78 4.63 -3.28 -11.54
CA ALA A 78 4.21 -1.87 -11.58
C ALA A 78 5.22 -0.91 -10.91
N ALA A 79 5.96 -1.37 -9.90
CA ALA A 79 6.92 -0.55 -9.18
C ALA A 79 8.17 -0.21 -10.01
N LEU A 80 8.62 -1.13 -10.87
CA LEU A 80 9.81 -0.96 -11.71
C LEU A 80 9.75 0.26 -12.66
N PRO A 81 8.72 0.41 -13.52
CA PRO A 81 8.62 1.55 -14.42
C PRO A 81 8.46 2.87 -13.67
N GLN A 82 7.73 2.88 -12.54
CA GLN A 82 7.57 4.08 -11.72
C GLN A 82 8.92 4.56 -11.15
N ARG A 83 9.77 3.63 -10.71
CA ARG A 83 11.10 3.97 -10.21
C ARG A 83 12.02 4.51 -11.31
N CYS A 84 11.92 4.02 -12.54
CA CYS A 84 12.66 4.55 -13.69
C CYS A 84 12.25 5.99 -14.02
N MET A 85 10.95 6.31 -14.05
CA MET A 85 10.46 7.66 -14.31
C MET A 85 10.82 8.64 -13.19
N ALA A 86 10.70 8.20 -11.93
CA ALA A 86 11.12 8.99 -10.77
C ALA A 86 12.62 9.31 -10.81
N PHE A 87 13.46 8.35 -11.20
CA PHE A 87 14.90 8.58 -11.36
C PHE A 87 15.20 9.56 -12.51
N PHE A 88 14.56 9.42 -13.66
CA PHE A 88 14.78 10.30 -14.81
C PHE A 88 14.34 11.76 -14.53
N SER A 89 13.24 11.95 -13.80
CA SER A 89 12.78 13.29 -13.39
C SER A 89 13.64 13.93 -12.30
N ALA A 90 14.42 13.14 -11.56
CA ALA A 90 15.37 13.63 -10.57
C ALA A 90 16.72 14.07 -11.17
N ILE A 91 16.98 13.77 -12.46
CA ILE A 91 18.15 14.31 -13.17
C ILE A 91 17.81 15.77 -13.55
N PRO A 92 18.50 16.77 -12.98
CA PRO A 92 18.29 18.16 -13.37
C PRO A 92 18.58 18.29 -14.86
N LYS A 93 17.63 18.85 -15.62
CA LYS A 93 17.85 19.16 -17.03
C LYS A 93 19.01 20.14 -17.10
N LEU A 94 20.16 19.68 -17.58
CA LEU A 94 21.29 20.53 -17.95
C LEU A 94 20.98 21.12 -19.34
N PHE A 95 20.09 22.12 -19.37
CA PHE A 95 19.98 23.18 -20.40
C PHE A 95 18.89 24.17 -19.98
#